data_AF-A0A653CRY1-F1
#
_entry.id   AF-A0A653CRY1-F1
#
_cell.length_a   1.000
_cell.length_b   1.000
_cell.length_c   1.000
_cell.angle_alpha   90.00
_cell.angle_beta   90.00
_cell.angle_gamma   90.00
#
_symmetry.space_group_name_H-M   'P 1'
#
loop_
_entity.id
_entity.type
_entity.pdbx_description
1 polymer ?
#
loop_
_entity_poly.entity_id
_entity_poly.type
_entity_poly.pdbx_seq_one_letter_code
_entity_poly.pdbx_strand_id
1 'polypeptide(L)'
;MTAPNVTPHQLITFINDISNCPDIEYKPSSHRRKIFSATHPSIINLLKEAHPVLHPSKKIIEMKKRTREALWFMRGMMDECTHLKNFSVPFDTSLIISICANADGYVPRVGISKIEDIWPGATVKYVECGHVGAYLWYRKVFIESIIEAFNKAKRKIPAPSPSLHEI
;
A
#
# COMPACT_ATOMS: atom_id res chain seq x y z
N MET A 1 -20.64 -18.48 -15.78
CA MET A 1 -19.38 -18.50 -16.56
C MET A 1 -18.25 -18.73 -15.55
N THR A 2 -17.66 -19.92 -15.55
CA THR A 2 -16.62 -20.33 -14.58
C THR A 2 -15.29 -19.70 -14.96
N ALA A 3 -14.67 -18.97 -14.05
CA ALA A 3 -13.33 -18.42 -14.26
C ALA A 3 -12.33 -19.56 -14.56
N PRO A 4 -11.41 -19.41 -15.52
CA PRO A 4 -10.41 -20.44 -15.80
C PRO A 4 -9.48 -20.57 -14.60
N ASN A 5 -9.27 -21.81 -14.12
CA ASN A 5 -8.31 -22.10 -13.06
C ASN A 5 -6.89 -21.83 -13.57
N VAL A 6 -6.39 -20.61 -13.34
CA VAL A 6 -5.01 -20.22 -13.63
C VAL A 6 -4.12 -20.92 -12.63
N THR A 7 -3.22 -21.78 -13.12
CA THR A 7 -2.25 -22.45 -12.25
C THR A 7 -1.23 -21.43 -11.72
N PRO A 8 -0.69 -21.61 -10.50
CA PRO A 8 0.35 -20.72 -9.96
C PRO A 8 1.55 -20.53 -10.90
N HIS A 9 1.90 -21.55 -11.69
CA HIS A 9 2.94 -21.45 -12.71
C HIS A 9 2.58 -20.48 -13.83
N GLN A 10 1.35 -20.53 -14.35
CA GLN A 10 0.87 -19.60 -15.38
C GLN A 10 0.84 -18.17 -14.85
N LEU A 11 0.44 -17.97 -13.60
CA LEU A 11 0.47 -16.66 -12.94
C LEU A 11 1.90 -16.07 -12.89
N ILE A 12 2.89 -16.89 -12.52
CA ILE A 12 4.30 -16.47 -12.47
C ILE A 12 4.82 -16.08 -13.87
N THR A 13 4.45 -16.82 -14.92
CA THR A 13 4.82 -16.46 -16.30
C THR A 13 4.21 -15.13 -16.71
N PHE A 14 2.92 -14.90 -16.44
CA PHE A 14 2.25 -13.62 -16.70
C PHE A 14 2.92 -12.45 -15.96
N ILE A 15 3.30 -12.64 -14.69
CA ILE A 15 3.99 -11.61 -13.89
C ILE A 15 5.36 -11.27 -14.48
N ASN A 16 6.09 -12.25 -15.01
CA ASN A 16 7.37 -12.01 -15.68
C ASN A 16 7.20 -11.21 -16.97
N ASP A 17 6.12 -11.39 -17.72
CA ASP A 17 5.85 -10.59 -18.91
C ASP A 17 5.45 -9.13 -18.57
N ILE A 18 4.81 -8.92 -17.40
CA ILE A 18 4.42 -7.59 -16.89
C ILE A 18 5.63 -6.81 -16.31
N SER A 19 6.78 -7.48 -16.11
CA SER A 19 7.99 -6.88 -15.51
C SER A 19 8.68 -5.77 -16.33
N ASN A 20 8.11 -5.39 -17.49
CA ASN A 20 8.46 -4.13 -18.18
C ASN A 20 7.80 -2.87 -17.56
N CYS A 21 7.04 -3.00 -16.46
CA CYS A 21 6.54 -1.87 -15.70
C CYS A 21 7.70 -1.24 -14.89
N PRO A 22 7.94 0.08 -14.97
CA PRO A 22 9.09 0.70 -14.31
C PRO A 22 8.99 0.47 -12.79
N ASP A 23 9.92 -0.34 -12.28
CA ASP A 23 10.02 -0.73 -10.88
C ASP A 23 9.99 0.51 -9.97
N ILE A 24 9.01 0.57 -9.07
CA ILE A 24 9.12 1.39 -7.87
C ILE A 24 10.17 0.70 -7.00
N GLU A 25 11.38 1.23 -6.99
CA GLU A 25 12.47 0.78 -6.12
C GLU A 25 11.97 0.78 -4.65
N TYR A 26 11.72 -0.41 -4.10
CA TYR A 26 11.44 -0.58 -2.68
C TYR A 26 12.70 -0.16 -1.89
N LYS A 27 12.72 1.08 -1.40
CA LYS A 27 13.74 1.55 -0.47
C LYS A 27 13.38 1.06 0.93
N PRO A 28 14.13 0.10 1.52
CA PRO A 28 13.92 -0.27 2.91
C PRO A 28 14.09 0.97 3.80
N SER A 29 13.28 1.07 4.85
CA SER A 29 13.29 2.22 5.77
C SER A 29 14.71 2.49 6.26
N SER A 30 15.16 3.72 6.05
CA SER A 30 16.50 4.18 6.41
C SER A 30 16.61 4.37 7.92
N HIS A 31 16.78 3.28 8.66
CA HIS A 31 17.26 3.29 10.04
C HIS A 31 18.27 2.18 10.30
N ARG A 32 19.13 1.90 9.31
CA ARG A 32 20.44 1.28 9.54
C ARG A 32 21.48 2.36 9.31
N ARG A 33 22.05 2.93 10.39
CA ARG A 33 23.18 3.86 10.31
C ARG A 33 24.26 3.23 9.42
N LYS A 34 24.49 3.79 8.23
CA LYS A 34 25.66 3.46 7.43
C LYS A 34 26.87 4.10 8.13
N ILE A 35 27.48 3.35 9.03
CA ILE A 35 28.89 3.57 9.37
C ILE A 35 29.65 3.14 8.12
N PHE A 36 30.07 4.11 7.30
CA PHE A 36 31.19 4.11 6.36
C PHE A 36 30.95 5.26 5.38
N SER A 37 31.50 6.43 5.72
CA SER A 37 31.58 7.58 4.83
C SER A 37 32.48 7.24 3.64
N ALA A 38 32.00 7.49 2.43
CA ALA A 38 32.74 7.30 1.21
C ALA A 38 33.80 8.40 1.06
N THR A 39 35.06 8.07 1.34
CA THR A 39 36.23 8.85 0.90
C THR A 39 37.33 7.91 0.42
N HIS A 40 37.10 7.22 -0.71
CA HIS A 40 38.15 6.91 -1.70
C HIS A 40 37.58 6.14 -2.92
N PRO A 41 37.77 6.63 -4.17
CA PRO A 41 37.30 5.93 -5.38
C PRO A 41 38.12 4.67 -5.74
N SER A 42 39.14 4.31 -4.96
CA SER A 42 40.06 3.20 -5.26
C SER A 42 39.60 1.82 -4.76
N ILE A 43 38.72 1.74 -3.76
CA ILE A 43 38.26 0.43 -3.21
C ILE A 43 37.19 -0.21 -4.10
N ILE A 44 36.33 0.59 -4.74
CA ILE A 44 35.22 0.06 -5.56
C ILE A 44 35.73 -0.60 -6.85
N ASN A 45 36.82 -0.10 -7.43
CA ASN A 45 37.44 -0.73 -8.60
C ASN A 45 38.29 -1.97 -8.21
N LEU A 46 38.86 -2.02 -7.00
CA LEU A 46 39.54 -3.20 -6.49
C LEU A 46 38.58 -4.37 -6.22
N LEU A 47 37.30 -4.09 -5.94
CA LEU A 47 36.25 -5.09 -5.77
C LEU A 47 35.61 -5.56 -7.09
N LYS A 48 35.92 -4.93 -8.22
CA LYS A 48 35.43 -5.37 -9.55
C LYS A 48 36.18 -6.59 -10.08
N GLU A 49 37.43 -6.79 -9.66
CA GLU A 49 38.13 -8.06 -9.86
C GLU A 49 37.70 -9.04 -8.77
N ALA A 50 36.46 -9.51 -8.89
CA ALA A 50 35.86 -10.42 -7.93
C ALA A 50 36.62 -11.76 -7.91
N HIS A 51 37.43 -11.94 -6.87
CA HIS A 51 37.99 -13.24 -6.49
C HIS A 51 36.85 -14.28 -6.41
N PRO A 52 37.02 -15.53 -6.88
CA PRO A 52 35.98 -16.59 -6.92
C PRO A 52 35.32 -16.94 -5.57
N VAL A 53 35.76 -16.33 -4.47
CA VAL A 53 35.26 -16.48 -3.10
C VAL A 53 34.06 -15.56 -2.82
N LEU A 54 33.83 -14.52 -3.61
CA LEU A 54 32.73 -13.55 -3.42
C LEU A 54 31.42 -13.94 -4.12
N HIS A 55 31.35 -15.12 -4.76
CA HIS A 55 30.09 -15.60 -5.32
C HIS A 55 29.09 -15.87 -4.18
N PRO A 56 27.93 -15.20 -4.16
CA PRO A 56 26.91 -15.52 -3.17
C PRO A 56 26.53 -16.99 -3.31
N SER A 57 26.56 -17.71 -2.19
CA SER A 57 26.18 -19.13 -2.16
C SER A 57 24.84 -19.35 -2.87
N LYS A 58 24.70 -20.46 -3.61
CA LYS A 58 23.46 -20.83 -4.32
C LYS A 58 22.23 -20.67 -3.41
N LYS A 59 22.36 -21.01 -2.12
CA LYS A 59 21.31 -20.84 -1.08
C LYS A 59 20.86 -19.38 -0.92
N ILE A 60 21.79 -18.43 -0.92
CA ILE A 60 21.49 -16.99 -0.79
C ILE A 60 20.74 -16.49 -2.03
N ILE A 61 21.17 -16.91 -3.23
CA ILE A 61 20.51 -16.55 -4.49
C ILE A 61 19.07 -17.07 -4.51
N GLU A 62 18.89 -18.34 -4.15
CA GLU A 62 17.59 -19.00 -4.12
C GLU A 62 16.66 -18.39 -3.06
N MET A 63 17.18 -18.04 -1.88
CA MET A 63 16.43 -17.30 -0.86
C MET A 63 15.95 -15.95 -1.40
N LYS A 64 16.83 -15.17 -2.07
CA LYS A 64 16.44 -13.89 -2.67
C LYS A 64 15.37 -14.07 -3.75
N LYS A 65 15.45 -15.13 -4.56
CA LYS A 65 14.43 -15.47 -5.55
C LYS A 65 13.08 -15.75 -4.88
N ARG A 66 13.04 -16.62 -3.86
CA ARG A 66 11.81 -16.90 -3.10
C ARG A 66 11.23 -15.67 -2.43
N THR A 67 12.08 -14.80 -1.85
CA THR A 67 11.62 -13.53 -1.27
C THR A 67 10.98 -12.64 -2.32
N ARG A 68 11.57 -12.56 -3.51
CA ARG A 68 11.00 -11.81 -4.63
C ARG A 68 9.65 -12.39 -5.06
N GLU A 69 9.56 -13.70 -5.26
CA GLU A 69 8.31 -14.38 -5.63
C GLU A 69 7.21 -14.13 -4.60
N ALA A 70 7.53 -14.26 -3.30
CA ALA A 70 6.60 -13.97 -2.22
C ALA A 70 6.14 -12.50 -2.22
N LEU A 71 7.05 -11.55 -2.46
CA LEU A 71 6.71 -10.13 -2.56
C LEU A 71 5.75 -9.86 -3.73
N TRP A 72 6.00 -10.41 -4.91
CA TRP A 72 5.13 -10.26 -6.07
C TRP A 72 3.77 -10.92 -5.85
N PHE A 73 3.75 -12.11 -5.25
CA PHE A 73 2.52 -12.79 -4.89
C PHE A 73 1.68 -11.95 -3.92
N MET A 74 2.29 -11.45 -2.84
CA MET A 74 1.60 -10.60 -1.88
C MET A 74 1.13 -9.28 -2.50
N ARG A 75 1.90 -8.72 -3.43
CA ARG A 75 1.49 -7.53 -4.18
C ARG A 75 0.27 -7.79 -5.04
N GLY A 76 0.26 -8.87 -5.82
CA GLY A 76 -0.90 -9.27 -6.61
C GLY A 76 -2.14 -9.52 -5.74
N MET A 77 -1.96 -10.23 -4.62
CA MET A 77 -3.03 -10.43 -3.62
C MET A 77 -3.60 -9.11 -3.08
N MET A 78 -2.74 -8.13 -2.76
CA MET A 78 -3.19 -6.82 -2.27
C MET A 78 -3.84 -5.99 -3.37
N ASP A 79 -3.28 -5.97 -4.58
CA ASP A 79 -3.81 -5.20 -5.71
C ASP A 79 -5.20 -5.71 -6.11
N GLU A 80 -5.42 -7.03 -6.09
CA GLU A 80 -6.73 -7.63 -6.40
C GLU A 80 -7.73 -7.46 -5.26
N CYS A 81 -7.32 -7.72 -4.02
CA CYS A 81 -8.26 -7.87 -2.90
C CYS A 81 -8.37 -6.64 -1.99
N THR A 82 -7.54 -5.60 -2.15
CA THR A 82 -7.55 -4.42 -1.25
C THR A 82 -7.69 -3.10 -1.98
N HIS A 83 -7.47 -3.07 -3.30
CA HIS A 83 -7.60 -1.84 -4.07
C HIS A 83 -9.07 -1.43 -4.21
N LEU A 84 -9.44 -0.25 -3.69
CA LEU A 84 -10.84 0.21 -3.61
C LEU A 84 -11.57 0.27 -4.96
N LYS A 85 -10.84 0.41 -6.07
CA LYS A 85 -11.42 0.43 -7.43
C LYS A 85 -12.07 -0.91 -7.82
N ASN A 86 -11.67 -2.01 -7.19
CA ASN A 86 -12.18 -3.34 -7.49
C ASN A 86 -13.51 -3.63 -6.78
N PHE A 87 -13.97 -2.73 -5.91
CA PHE A 87 -15.22 -2.85 -5.17
C PHE A 87 -16.30 -1.92 -5.74
N SER A 88 -17.56 -2.20 -5.42
CA SER A 88 -18.66 -1.31 -5.80
C SER A 88 -18.49 0.05 -5.13
N VAL A 89 -18.80 1.11 -5.87
CA VAL A 89 -18.77 2.48 -5.37
C VAL A 89 -19.82 2.64 -4.26
N PRO A 90 -19.50 3.30 -3.14
CA PRO A 90 -20.49 3.64 -2.11
C PRO A 90 -21.67 4.41 -2.69
N PHE A 91 -22.85 4.27 -2.08
CA PHE A 91 -24.08 4.96 -2.53
C PHE A 91 -23.89 6.48 -2.69
N ASP A 92 -23.20 7.11 -1.75
CA ASP A 92 -22.80 8.52 -1.84
C ASP A 92 -21.36 8.68 -1.33
N THR A 93 -20.45 8.91 -2.27
CA THR A 93 -19.02 9.12 -2.02
C THR A 93 -18.73 10.37 -1.22
N SER A 94 -19.60 11.40 -1.26
CA SER A 94 -19.39 12.64 -0.50
C SER A 94 -19.61 12.49 1.01
N LEU A 95 -20.21 11.37 1.43
CA LEU A 95 -20.31 11.00 2.85
C LEU A 95 -19.03 10.33 3.36
N ILE A 96 -18.12 9.94 2.47
CA ILE A 96 -16.87 9.28 2.84
C ILE A 96 -15.87 10.32 3.34
N ILE A 97 -15.31 10.05 4.53
CA ILE A 97 -14.18 10.78 5.08
C ILE A 97 -13.09 9.75 5.39
N SER A 98 -11.94 9.86 4.73
CA SER A 98 -10.76 9.02 4.97
C SER A 98 -9.69 9.83 5.70
N ILE A 99 -9.09 9.24 6.73
CA ILE A 99 -7.93 9.81 7.42
C ILE A 99 -6.72 8.96 7.05
N CYS A 100 -5.75 9.57 6.39
CA CYS A 100 -4.57 8.89 5.87
C CYS A 100 -3.31 9.41 6.55
N ALA A 101 -2.44 8.51 6.98
CA ALA A 101 -1.14 8.90 7.52
C ALA A 101 -0.14 9.10 6.37
N ASN A 102 0.57 10.21 6.36
CA ASN A 102 1.53 10.49 5.28
C ASN A 102 2.67 9.46 5.30
N ALA A 103 3.20 9.09 6.46
CA ALA A 103 4.26 8.09 6.57
C ALA A 103 3.71 6.68 6.90
N ASP A 104 2.54 6.31 6.35
CA ASP A 104 2.00 4.96 6.52
C ASP A 104 2.85 3.92 5.78
N GLY A 105 3.31 2.89 6.50
CA GLY A 105 4.11 1.80 5.92
C GLY A 105 3.27 0.72 5.22
N TYR A 106 1.95 0.71 5.42
CA TYR A 106 1.04 -0.26 4.82
C TYR A 106 0.41 0.24 3.51
N VAL A 107 0.35 1.56 3.31
CA VAL A 107 -0.27 2.18 2.13
C VAL A 107 0.83 2.71 1.20
N PRO A 108 1.02 2.13 -0.01
CA PRO A 108 1.97 2.66 -0.98
C PRO A 108 1.62 4.10 -1.37
N ARG A 109 2.63 4.96 -1.62
CA ARG A 109 2.40 6.37 -2.02
C ARG A 109 2.51 6.60 -3.53
N VAL A 110 3.14 5.68 -4.25
CA VAL A 110 3.44 5.78 -5.67
C VAL A 110 2.82 4.59 -6.38
N GLY A 111 2.28 4.81 -7.58
CA GLY A 111 1.69 3.75 -8.40
C GLY A 111 0.32 3.24 -7.90
N ILE A 112 -0.34 3.98 -7.00
CA ILE A 112 -1.73 3.71 -6.60
C ILE A 112 -2.62 4.89 -6.94
N SER A 113 -3.91 4.62 -7.15
CA SER A 113 -4.91 5.68 -7.37
C SER A 113 -5.21 6.40 -6.06
N LYS A 114 -5.42 7.71 -6.10
CA LYS A 114 -5.85 8.45 -4.91
C LYS A 114 -7.31 8.13 -4.60
N ILE A 115 -7.71 8.22 -3.33
CA ILE A 115 -9.09 7.92 -2.92
C ILE A 115 -10.07 8.87 -3.61
N GLU A 116 -9.68 10.13 -3.80
CA GLU A 116 -10.47 11.16 -4.48
C GLU A 116 -10.69 10.85 -5.97
N ASP A 117 -9.74 10.14 -6.61
CA ASP A 117 -9.87 9.70 -8.00
C ASP A 117 -10.77 8.47 -8.12
N ILE A 118 -10.71 7.56 -7.14
CA ILE A 118 -11.55 6.35 -7.10
C ILE A 118 -13.00 6.71 -6.72
N TRP A 119 -13.17 7.58 -5.72
CA TRP A 119 -14.45 8.01 -5.17
C TRP A 119 -14.55 9.54 -5.18
N PRO A 120 -14.99 10.13 -6.33
CA PRO A 120 -15.11 11.57 -6.47
C PRO A 120 -16.02 12.17 -5.40
N GLY A 121 -15.57 13.23 -4.73
CA GLY A 121 -16.31 13.89 -3.64
C GLY A 121 -16.00 13.34 -2.23
N ALA A 122 -15.28 12.22 -2.12
CA ALA A 122 -14.76 11.77 -0.83
C ALA A 122 -13.79 12.81 -0.24
N THR A 123 -13.84 12.99 1.08
CA THR A 123 -12.92 13.89 1.79
C THR A 123 -11.73 13.08 2.31
N VAL A 124 -10.50 13.50 2.00
CA VAL A 124 -9.29 12.87 2.54
C VAL A 124 -8.54 13.86 3.43
N LYS A 125 -8.24 13.44 4.66
CA LYS A 125 -7.49 14.23 5.65
C LYS A 125 -6.15 13.55 5.90
N TYR A 126 -5.06 14.23 5.56
CA TYR A 126 -3.71 13.72 5.78
C TYR A 126 -3.17 14.14 7.15
N VAL A 127 -2.51 13.22 7.84
CA VAL A 127 -1.83 13.47 9.12
C VAL A 127 -0.33 13.17 9.00
N GLU A 128 0.50 14.03 9.61
CA GLU A 128 1.96 13.96 9.53
C GLU A 128 2.53 12.95 10.53
N CYS A 129 2.32 11.66 10.27
CA CYS A 129 2.87 10.56 11.06
C CYS A 129 2.77 9.22 10.31
N GLY A 130 3.23 8.14 10.95
CA GLY A 130 2.97 6.77 10.49
C GLY A 130 1.64 6.21 11.03
N HIS A 131 1.31 5.00 10.60
CA HIS A 131 0.03 4.33 10.89
C HIS A 131 -0.36 4.35 12.38
N VAL A 132 0.53 3.83 13.24
CA VAL A 132 0.29 3.78 14.69
C VAL A 132 0.24 5.17 15.31
N GLY A 133 1.11 6.08 14.84
CA GLY A 133 1.15 7.47 15.31
C GLY A 133 -0.13 8.23 14.98
N ALA A 134 -0.77 7.93 13.85
CA ALA A 134 -2.03 8.56 13.45
C ALA A 134 -3.11 8.27 14.50
N TYR A 135 -3.25 6.99 14.87
CA TYR A 135 -4.23 6.57 15.85
C TYR A 135 -3.97 7.16 17.25
N LEU A 136 -2.71 7.17 17.69
CA LEU A 136 -2.36 7.61 19.05
C LEU A 136 -2.39 9.14 19.22
N TRP A 137 -1.83 9.89 18.27
CA TRP A 137 -1.62 11.34 18.42
C TRP A 137 -2.72 12.18 17.78
N TYR A 138 -3.40 11.68 16.75
CA TYR A 138 -4.42 12.44 16.02
C TYR A 138 -5.85 12.06 16.41
N ARG A 139 -6.06 11.49 17.60
CA ARG A 139 -7.39 11.10 18.12
C ARG A 139 -8.46 12.19 17.98
N LYS A 140 -8.10 13.46 18.20
CA LYS A 140 -9.03 14.59 18.03
C LYS A 140 -9.55 14.67 16.59
N VAL A 141 -8.67 14.53 15.59
CA VAL A 141 -9.03 14.52 14.16
C VAL A 141 -9.97 13.36 13.83
N PHE A 142 -9.75 12.18 14.40
CA PHE A 142 -10.65 11.04 14.25
C PHE A 142 -12.05 11.35 14.78
N ILE A 143 -12.15 11.83 16.02
CA ILE A 143 -13.45 12.15 16.66
C ILE A 143 -14.19 13.24 15.87
N GLU A 144 -13.51 14.32 15.51
CA GLU A 144 -14.10 15.42 14.74
C GLU A 144 -14.58 14.94 13.36
N SER A 145 -13.83 14.05 12.71
CA SER A 145 -14.21 13.50 11.40
C SER A 145 -15.40 12.56 11.51
N ILE A 146 -15.53 11.79 12.59
CA ILE A 146 -16.72 10.96 12.84
C ILE A 146 -17.96 11.86 12.99
N ILE A 147 -17.87 12.90 13.83
CA ILE A 147 -18.96 13.86 14.02
C ILE A 147 -19.33 14.53 12.69
N GLU A 148 -18.33 14.94 11.91
CA GLU A 148 -18.53 15.53 10.58
C GLU A 148 -19.25 14.57 9.63
N ALA A 149 -18.87 13.30 9.60
CA ALA A 149 -19.50 12.28 8.75
C ALA A 149 -20.99 12.13 9.09
N PHE A 150 -21.34 12.04 10.38
CA PHE A 150 -22.74 11.99 10.81
C PHE A 150 -23.51 13.28 10.46
N ASN A 151 -22.89 14.45 10.61
CA ASN A 151 -23.51 15.72 10.22
C ASN A 151 -23.71 15.84 8.70
N LYS A 152 -22.81 15.28 7.88
CA LYS A 152 -23.01 15.15 6.43
C LYS A 152 -24.19 14.22 6.13
N ALA A 153 -24.25 13.07 6.79
CA ALA A 153 -25.33 12.11 6.61
C ALA A 153 -26.70 12.71 6.96
N LYS A 154 -26.84 13.36 8.12
CA LYS A 154 -28.09 14.01 8.57
C LYS A 154 -28.63 15.06 7.59
N ARG A 155 -27.75 15.73 6.84
CA ARG A 155 -28.15 16.75 5.86
C ARG A 155 -28.68 16.15 4.55
N LYS A 156 -28.28 14.92 4.24
CA LYS A 156 -28.64 14.25 2.97
C LYS A 156 -29.67 13.15 3.12
N ILE A 157 -29.65 12.47 4.26
CA ILE A 157 -30.49 11.31 4.53
C ILE A 157 -31.57 11.78 5.51
N PRO A 158 -32.86 11.70 5.13
CA PRO A 158 -33.95 12.00 6.06
C PRO A 158 -33.91 11.04 7.24
N ALA A 159 -34.41 11.47 8.40
CA ALA A 159 -34.53 10.59 9.55
C ALA A 159 -35.30 9.33 9.14
N PRO A 160 -34.85 8.13 9.54
CA PRO A 160 -35.61 6.92 9.29
C PRO A 160 -37.01 7.10 9.87
N SER A 161 -38.03 6.67 9.13
CA SER A 161 -39.39 6.63 9.66
C SER A 161 -39.36 5.84 10.98
N PRO A 162 -40.04 6.31 12.04
CA PRO A 162 -40.08 5.60 13.30
C PRO A 162 -40.49 4.15 13.03
N SER A 163 -39.69 3.22 13.53
CA SER A 163 -39.99 1.80 13.35
C SER A 163 -41.31 1.50 14.06
N LEU A 164 -42.09 0.54 13.54
CA LEU A 164 -43.34 0.06 14.15
C LEU A 164 -43.20 -0.41 15.62
N HIS A 165 -41.98 -0.44 16.16
CA HIS A 165 -41.64 -0.92 17.50
C HIS A 165 -41.12 0.17 18.44
N GLU A 166 -41.15 1.44 18.05
CA GLU A 166 -40.94 2.57 18.97
C GLU A 166 -42.31 3.13 19.40
N ILE A 167 -42.93 2.47 20.40
CA ILE A 167 -44.02 3.02 21.25
C ILE A 167 -43.50 3.06 22.68
#